data_AF-A0A6J4FRY0-F1
#
_entry.id   AF-A0A6J4FRY0-F1
#
_cell.length_a   1.000
_cell.length_b   1.000
_cell.length_c   1.000
_cell.angle_alpha   90.00
_cell.angle_beta   90.00
_cell.angle_gamma   90.00
#
_symmetry.space_group_name_H-M   'P 1'
#
loop_
_entity.id
_entity.type
_entity.pdbx_description
1 polymer ?
#
loop_
_entity_poly.entity_id
_entity_poly.type
_entity_poly.pdbx_seq_one_letter_code
_entity_poly.pdbx_strand_id
1 'polypeptide(L)'
;MGAITRTLELRTLAPKFLATPGHYHLPSATFAYSYHGEIDDVASPQAKQALSELLKQKGRHHALRLIGPDDLDGRVFKVPGHGLQASMRGLFRLCMDRWLADAPPPESVTDFDLGTTNVLACADRDYVFEFAPDGARLTIC
;
A
#
# COMPACT_ATOMS: atom_id res chain seq x y z
N MET A 1 30.95 7.74 29.16
CA MET A 1 29.80 7.73 28.22
C MET A 1 30.36 7.42 26.84
N GLY A 2 30.23 6.19 26.37
CA GLY A 2 30.80 5.75 25.09
C GLY A 2 29.74 5.82 23.99
N ALA A 3 30.03 6.55 22.92
CA ALA A 3 29.20 6.57 21.72
C ALA A 3 29.42 5.25 20.95
N ILE A 4 28.35 4.49 20.72
CA ILE A 4 28.36 3.31 19.87
C ILE A 4 28.02 3.78 18.45
N THR A 5 29.05 3.98 17.62
CA THR A 5 28.87 4.19 16.18
C THR A 5 28.62 2.84 15.53
N ARG A 6 27.39 2.56 15.08
CA ARG A 6 27.10 1.42 14.21
C ARG A 6 27.24 1.85 12.76
N THR A 7 28.31 1.42 12.11
CA THR A 7 28.50 1.53 10.67
C THR A 7 27.46 0.63 9.98
N LEU A 8 26.50 1.22 9.30
CA LEU A 8 25.57 0.51 8.42
C LEU A 8 26.26 0.32 7.07
N GLU A 9 26.62 -0.93 6.76
CA GLU A 9 27.12 -1.33 5.45
C GLU A 9 26.00 -1.17 4.41
N LEU A 10 26.14 -0.17 3.54
CA LEU A 10 25.30 0.06 2.37
C LEU A 10 25.50 -1.09 1.36
N ARG A 11 24.64 -2.10 1.43
CA ARG A 11 24.49 -3.07 0.34
C ARG A 11 23.71 -2.41 -0.79
N THR A 12 24.41 -2.12 -1.88
CA THR A 12 23.86 -1.70 -3.17
C THR A 12 22.77 -2.67 -3.61
N LEU A 13 21.51 -2.24 -3.56
CA LEU A 13 20.40 -2.96 -4.17
C LEU A 13 20.20 -2.38 -5.57
N ALA A 14 20.61 -3.16 -6.59
CA ALA A 14 20.30 -2.89 -7.99
C ALA A 14 18.77 -2.69 -8.17
N PRO A 15 18.33 -1.88 -9.14
CA PRO A 15 16.91 -1.62 -9.38
C PRO A 15 16.21 -2.94 -9.70
N LYS A 16 15.46 -3.46 -8.73
CA LYS A 16 14.69 -4.69 -8.88
C LYS A 16 13.56 -4.43 -9.86
N PHE A 17 13.49 -5.27 -10.89
CA PHE A 17 12.31 -5.45 -11.72
C PHE A 17 11.07 -5.53 -10.82
N LEU A 18 10.15 -4.58 -10.92
CA LEU A 18 8.89 -4.57 -10.15
C LEU A 18 8.01 -5.81 -10.41
N ALA A 19 8.33 -6.56 -11.48
CA ALA A 19 7.69 -7.80 -11.86
C ALA A 19 8.27 -9.07 -11.20
N THR A 20 9.44 -8.99 -10.55
CA THR A 20 9.97 -10.11 -9.73
C THR A 20 9.74 -9.81 -8.26
N PRO A 21 9.02 -10.69 -7.52
CA PRO A 21 8.35 -10.36 -6.26
C PRO A 21 9.30 -10.34 -5.05
N GLY A 22 10.52 -9.82 -5.21
CA GLY A 22 11.53 -9.69 -4.16
C GLY A 22 10.99 -9.09 -2.86
N HIS A 23 10.11 -8.09 -2.98
CA HIS A 23 9.45 -7.39 -1.89
C HIS A 23 8.28 -8.16 -1.25
N TYR A 24 7.72 -9.18 -1.91
CA TYR A 24 6.64 -10.00 -1.36
C TYR A 24 7.14 -11.22 -0.56
N HIS A 25 8.44 -11.38 -0.34
CA HIS A 25 8.99 -12.52 0.42
C HIS A 25 8.85 -12.39 1.95
N LEU A 26 8.71 -11.18 2.49
CA LEU A 26 8.64 -10.96 3.94
C LEU A 26 7.20 -10.98 4.44
N PRO A 27 6.77 -11.90 5.32
CA PRO A 27 5.40 -11.93 5.84
C PRO A 27 4.92 -10.52 6.24
N SER A 28 3.70 -10.15 5.85
CA SER A 28 3.07 -8.91 6.33
C SER A 28 1.68 -9.25 6.82
N ALA A 29 1.37 -8.73 8.01
CA ALA A 29 0.03 -8.70 8.57
C ALA A 29 -0.86 -7.65 7.89
N THR A 30 -0.30 -6.78 7.02
CA THR A 30 -1.07 -5.78 6.28
C THR A 30 -2.05 -6.45 5.33
N PHE A 31 -3.34 -6.19 5.55
CA PHE A 31 -4.40 -6.54 4.62
C PHE A 31 -4.41 -5.54 3.46
N ALA A 32 -4.29 -6.03 2.23
CA ALA A 32 -4.35 -5.19 1.03
C ALA A 32 -5.69 -5.34 0.30
N TYR A 33 -6.38 -4.22 0.08
CA TYR A 33 -7.60 -4.13 -0.71
C TYR A 33 -7.30 -3.51 -2.08
N SER A 34 -7.51 -4.27 -3.14
CA SER A 34 -7.31 -3.85 -4.52
C SER A 34 -8.63 -3.72 -5.26
N TYR A 35 -8.76 -2.66 -6.06
CA TYR A 35 -9.90 -2.42 -6.94
C TYR A 35 -9.38 -2.25 -8.36
N HIS A 36 -10.01 -2.92 -9.31
CA HIS A 36 -9.58 -2.90 -10.71
C HIS A 36 -10.76 -2.90 -11.66
N GLY A 37 -10.65 -2.21 -12.78
CA GLY A 37 -11.71 -2.19 -13.79
C GLY A 37 -11.82 -3.52 -14.53
N GLU A 38 -13.04 -3.99 -14.80
CA GLU A 38 -13.22 -5.26 -15.53
C GLU A 38 -12.93 -5.16 -17.03
N ILE A 39 -12.86 -3.94 -17.58
CA ILE A 39 -12.56 -3.67 -18.99
C ILE A 39 -11.26 -2.85 -19.16
N ASP A 40 -10.34 -2.93 -18.20
CA ASP A 40 -9.03 -2.26 -18.30
C ASP A 40 -8.18 -2.89 -19.42
N ASP A 41 -7.98 -2.12 -20.49
CA ASP A 41 -7.23 -2.48 -21.68
C ASP A 41 -5.73 -2.16 -21.58
N VAL A 42 -5.32 -1.36 -20.59
CA VAL A 42 -3.92 -1.01 -20.31
C VAL A 42 -3.28 -2.04 -19.37
N ALA A 43 -3.99 -2.42 -18.31
CA ALA A 43 -3.58 -3.44 -17.36
C ALA A 43 -4.68 -4.49 -17.24
N SER A 44 -4.47 -5.64 -17.88
CA SER A 44 -5.54 -6.64 -18.01
C SER A 44 -6.07 -7.11 -16.64
N PRO A 45 -7.41 -7.27 -16.50
CA PRO A 45 -8.00 -7.83 -15.29
C PRO A 45 -7.42 -9.20 -14.93
N GLN A 46 -7.08 -10.01 -15.94
CA GLN A 46 -6.47 -11.34 -15.75
C GLN A 46 -5.10 -11.24 -15.10
N ALA A 47 -4.26 -10.26 -15.46
CA ALA A 47 -2.96 -10.05 -14.83
C ALA A 47 -3.11 -9.66 -13.34
N LYS A 48 -4.13 -8.85 -13.01
CA LYS A 48 -4.43 -8.47 -11.62
C LYS A 48 -4.98 -9.62 -10.79
N GLN A 49 -5.82 -10.45 -11.39
CA GLN A 49 -6.28 -11.70 -10.77
C GLN A 49 -5.11 -12.64 -10.49
N ALA A 50 -4.22 -12.84 -11.47
CA ALA A 50 -3.03 -13.67 -11.30
C ALA A 50 -2.11 -13.15 -10.17
N LEU A 51 -1.92 -11.83 -10.08
CA LEU A 51 -1.18 -11.23 -8.97
C LEU A 51 -1.88 -11.46 -7.62
N SER A 52 -3.20 -11.29 -7.56
CA SER A 52 -3.98 -11.54 -6.34
C SER A 52 -3.81 -12.98 -5.85
N GLU A 53 -3.89 -13.96 -6.75
CA GLU A 53 -3.70 -15.37 -6.40
C GLU A 53 -2.27 -15.66 -5.96
N LEU A 54 -1.27 -15.07 -6.62
CA LEU A 54 0.12 -15.17 -6.19
C LEU A 54 0.30 -14.62 -4.76
N LEU A 55 -0.30 -13.48 -4.42
CA LEU A 55 -0.22 -12.90 -3.09
C LEU A 55 -0.84 -13.81 -2.03
N LYS A 56 -2.03 -14.37 -2.29
CA LYS A 56 -2.68 -15.33 -1.39
C LYS A 56 -1.84 -16.59 -1.19
N GLN A 57 -1.26 -17.15 -2.26
CA GLN A 57 -0.35 -18.30 -2.19
C GLN A 57 0.90 -18.03 -1.35
N LYS A 58 1.34 -16.76 -1.26
CA LYS A 58 2.43 -16.32 -0.39
C LYS A 58 1.98 -16.00 1.04
N GLY A 59 0.77 -16.38 1.43
CA GLY A 59 0.22 -16.15 2.77
C GLY A 59 -0.11 -14.69 3.05
N ARG A 60 -0.33 -13.86 2.01
CA ARG A 60 -0.75 -12.47 2.19
C ARG A 60 -2.25 -12.37 2.32
N HIS A 61 -2.67 -11.48 3.21
CA HIS A 61 -4.05 -11.02 3.28
C HIS A 61 -4.33 -10.05 2.14
N HIS A 62 -5.05 -10.50 1.11
CA HIS A 62 -5.35 -9.71 -0.08
C HIS A 62 -6.77 -9.96 -0.57
N ALA A 63 -7.50 -8.88 -0.85
CA ALA A 63 -8.80 -8.92 -1.52
C ALA A 63 -8.75 -8.09 -2.79
N LEU A 64 -9.16 -8.69 -3.92
CA LEU A 64 -9.37 -8.01 -5.19
C LEU A 64 -10.86 -7.94 -5.47
N ARG A 65 -11.37 -6.74 -5.80
CA ARG A 65 -12.71 -6.56 -6.38
C ARG A 65 -12.57 -5.97 -7.78
N LEU A 66 -13.17 -6.66 -8.76
CA LEU A 66 -13.37 -6.09 -10.08
C LEU A 66 -14.57 -5.15 -10.04
N ILE A 67 -14.45 -4.00 -10.71
CA ILE A 67 -15.45 -2.95 -10.77
C ILE A 67 -16.01 -2.95 -12.18
N GLY A 68 -17.30 -3.29 -12.29
CA GLY A 68 -18.07 -3.23 -13.53
C GLY A 68 -18.93 -1.96 -13.62
N PRO A 69 -19.64 -1.75 -14.74
CA PRO A 69 -20.52 -0.61 -14.94
C PRO A 69 -21.58 -0.42 -13.84
N ASP A 70 -22.14 -1.51 -13.32
CA ASP A 70 -23.19 -1.48 -12.30
C ASP A 70 -22.68 -1.09 -10.90
N ASP A 71 -21.36 -1.15 -10.68
CA ASP A 71 -20.72 -0.73 -9.43
C ASP A 71 -20.45 0.79 -9.39
N LEU A 72 -20.68 1.50 -10.49
CA LEU A 72 -20.37 2.92 -10.63
C LEU A 72 -21.50 3.78 -10.05
N ASP A 73 -21.24 4.45 -8.93
CA ASP A 73 -22.24 5.23 -8.18
C ASP A 73 -22.56 6.62 -8.78
N GLY A 74 -22.29 6.83 -10.07
CA GLY A 74 -22.53 8.09 -10.77
C GLY A 74 -21.74 9.30 -10.24
N ARG A 75 -20.84 9.09 -9.27
CA ARG A 75 -19.98 10.15 -8.74
C ARG A 75 -18.83 10.39 -9.69
N VAL A 76 -18.65 11.67 -9.98
CA VAL A 76 -17.90 12.18 -11.13
C VAL A 76 -16.58 11.45 -11.29
N PHE A 77 -16.41 10.92 -12.50
CA PHE A 77 -15.20 10.43 -13.14
C PHE A 77 -14.96 8.91 -13.21
N LYS A 78 -15.89 8.02 -12.86
CA LYS A 78 -15.58 6.57 -12.84
C LYS A 78 -16.07 5.81 -14.07
N VAL A 79 -15.16 5.41 -14.99
CA VAL A 79 -15.42 4.38 -16.02
C VAL A 79 -14.60 3.14 -15.71
N PRO A 80 -15.00 1.92 -16.07
CA PRO A 80 -14.29 0.71 -15.68
C PRO A 80 -13.01 0.43 -16.51
N GLY A 81 -12.51 1.41 -17.28
CA GLY A 81 -11.22 1.36 -17.95
C GLY A 81 -10.04 1.68 -17.03
N HIS A 82 -8.84 1.84 -17.58
CA HIS A 82 -7.62 2.04 -16.79
C HIS A 82 -7.69 3.21 -15.80
N GLY A 83 -7.18 2.99 -14.59
CA GLY A 83 -7.21 3.97 -13.49
C GLY A 83 -8.63 4.34 -13.01
N LEU A 84 -9.64 3.62 -13.51
CA LEU A 84 -11.06 3.90 -13.34
C LEU A 84 -11.46 5.33 -13.76
N GLN A 85 -10.64 6.07 -14.51
CA GLN A 85 -10.73 7.53 -14.80
C GLN A 85 -11.12 8.47 -13.64
N ALA A 86 -11.10 8.09 -12.34
CA ALA A 86 -11.95 8.76 -11.35
C ALA A 86 -11.37 9.39 -10.08
N SER A 87 -12.19 10.30 -9.52
CA SER A 87 -12.19 10.63 -8.09
C SER A 87 -12.26 9.37 -7.22
N MET A 88 -11.15 9.11 -6.52
CA MET A 88 -10.97 7.92 -5.70
C MET A 88 -11.81 7.92 -4.41
N ARG A 89 -12.49 9.03 -4.06
CA ARG A 89 -13.20 9.19 -2.78
C ARG A 89 -14.19 8.07 -2.45
N GLY A 90 -14.97 7.61 -3.43
CA GLY A 90 -15.92 6.51 -3.23
C GLY A 90 -15.24 5.16 -2.97
N LEU A 91 -14.11 4.89 -3.63
CA LEU A 91 -13.32 3.68 -3.40
C LEU A 91 -12.60 3.74 -2.05
N PHE A 92 -12.11 4.91 -1.66
CA PHE A 92 -11.55 5.12 -0.33
C PHE A 92 -12.59 4.88 0.77
N ARG A 93 -13.83 5.36 0.60
CA ARG A 93 -14.92 5.03 1.55
C ARG A 93 -15.17 3.53 1.60
N LEU A 94 -15.34 2.89 0.44
CA LEU A 94 -15.57 1.44 0.38
C LEU A 94 -14.44 0.64 1.03
N CYS A 95 -13.19 1.07 0.84
CA CYS A 95 -12.02 0.48 1.47
C CYS A 95 -12.04 0.70 2.98
N MET A 96 -12.39 1.91 3.43
CA MET A 96 -12.47 2.25 4.85
C MET A 96 -13.59 1.47 5.56
N ASP A 97 -14.78 1.38 4.96
CA ASP A 97 -15.91 0.64 5.52
C ASP A 97 -15.57 -0.83 5.67
N ARG A 98 -14.87 -1.41 4.68
CA ARG A 98 -14.42 -2.79 4.73
C ARG A 98 -13.30 -3.01 5.74
N TRP A 99 -12.34 -2.09 5.80
CA TRP A 99 -11.30 -2.13 6.82
C TRP A 99 -11.90 -2.04 8.22
N LEU A 100 -12.84 -1.13 8.48
CA LEU A 100 -13.52 -1.02 9.79
C LEU A 100 -14.27 -2.30 10.18
N ALA A 101 -14.81 -3.05 9.22
CA ALA A 101 -15.48 -4.32 9.47
C ALA A 101 -14.49 -5.47 9.76
N ASP A 102 -13.34 -5.46 9.09
CA ASP A 102 -12.33 -6.53 9.17
C ASP A 102 -11.21 -6.24 10.19
N ALA A 103 -11.07 -4.99 10.65
CA ALA A 103 -9.92 -4.54 11.40
C ALA A 103 -9.91 -5.11 12.83
N PRO A 104 -8.73 -5.53 13.32
CA PRO A 104 -8.55 -5.73 14.74
C PRO A 104 -8.82 -4.41 15.48
N PRO A 105 -9.21 -4.48 16.77
CA PRO A 105 -9.39 -3.27 17.57
C PRO A 105 -8.14 -2.39 17.48
N PRO A 106 -8.30 -1.06 17.38
CA PRO A 106 -7.17 -0.16 17.24
C PRO A 106 -6.21 -0.35 18.40
N GLU A 107 -4.91 -0.33 18.12
CA GLU A 107 -3.91 -0.33 19.17
C GLU A 107 -4.12 0.91 20.05
N SER A 108 -4.00 0.73 21.37
CA SER A 108 -4.22 1.81 22.34
C SER A 108 -3.16 2.90 22.29
N VAL A 109 -2.09 2.68 21.55
CA VAL A 109 -0.94 3.56 21.39
C VAL A 109 -0.53 3.52 19.93
N THR A 110 -0.32 4.69 19.33
CA THR A 110 0.04 4.87 17.92
C THR A 110 1.44 5.46 17.77
N ASP A 111 1.96 5.47 16.55
CA ASP A 111 3.22 6.16 16.21
C ASP A 111 3.20 7.67 16.58
N PHE A 112 2.02 8.30 16.58
CA PHE A 112 1.84 9.69 17.00
C PHE A 112 2.01 9.86 18.52
N ASP A 113 1.56 8.88 19.30
CA ASP A 113 1.72 8.87 20.78
C ASP A 113 3.18 8.61 21.17
N LEU A 114 3.87 7.79 20.38
CA LEU A 114 5.24 7.36 20.63
C LEU A 114 6.30 8.34 20.10
N GLY A 115 5.93 9.26 19.22
CA GLY A 115 6.87 10.19 18.60
C GLY A 115 7.86 9.49 17.67
N THR A 116 7.44 8.43 16.97
CA THR A 116 8.37 7.58 16.22
C THR A 116 8.95 8.29 14.99
N THR A 117 10.15 7.87 14.60
CA THR A 117 10.77 8.27 13.33
C THR A 117 11.03 7.01 12.51
N ASN A 118 10.38 6.92 11.36
CA ASN A 118 10.52 5.81 10.43
C ASN A 118 11.29 6.27 9.19
N VAL A 119 12.30 5.51 8.79
CA VAL A 119 13.10 5.79 7.59
C VAL A 119 12.84 4.70 6.56
N LEU A 120 12.35 5.12 5.39
CA LEU A 120 12.19 4.25 4.24
C LEU A 120 13.25 4.60 3.19
N ALA A 121 14.25 3.73 3.07
CA ALA A 121 15.26 3.85 2.04
C ALA A 121 14.66 3.50 0.66
N CYS A 122 14.69 4.45 -0.27
CA CYS A 122 14.13 4.35 -1.61
C CYS A 122 15.17 4.74 -2.65
N ALA A 123 15.89 3.73 -3.14
CA ALA A 123 16.96 3.85 -4.14
C ALA A 123 18.06 4.83 -3.70
N ASP A 124 18.03 6.05 -4.20
CA ASP A 124 19.02 7.11 -3.95
C ASP A 124 18.57 8.14 -2.89
N ARG A 125 17.40 7.93 -2.28
CA ARG A 125 16.81 8.88 -1.32
C ARG A 125 16.26 8.17 -0.10
N ASP A 126 16.29 8.87 1.02
CA ASP A 126 15.64 8.42 2.25
C ASP A 126 14.37 9.23 2.49
N TYR A 127 13.27 8.53 2.73
CA TYR A 127 12.00 9.13 3.14
C TYR A 127 11.92 9.00 4.65
N VAL A 128 12.10 10.12 5.35
CA VAL A 128 12.05 10.21 6.81
C VAL A 128 10.67 10.68 7.23
N PHE A 129 9.93 9.82 7.92
CA PHE A 129 8.62 10.10 8.49
C PHE A 129 8.78 10.31 10.00
N GLU A 130 8.51 11.52 10.45
CA GLU A 130 8.50 11.89 11.87
C GLU A 130 7.05 12.06 12.33
N PHE A 131 6.64 11.30 13.34
CA PHE A 131 5.30 11.38 13.92
C PHE A 131 5.36 12.14 15.24
N ALA A 132 4.37 12.99 15.51
CA ALA A 132 4.24 13.77 16.73
C ALA A 132 2.75 14.02 17.05
N PRO A 133 2.38 14.36 18.30
CA PRO A 133 0.97 14.58 18.65
C PRO A 133 0.25 15.65 17.82
N ASP A 134 0.99 16.60 17.24
CA ASP A 134 0.47 17.69 16.40
C ASP A 134 0.45 17.37 14.89
N GLY A 135 0.97 16.21 14.48
CA GLY A 135 0.93 15.75 13.10
C GLY A 135 2.10 14.87 12.70
N ALA A 136 2.29 14.72 11.38
CA ALA A 136 3.42 14.01 10.82
C ALA A 136 4.20 14.90 9.85
N ARG A 137 5.52 14.73 9.82
CA ARG A 137 6.41 15.39 8.87
C ARG A 137 7.07 14.35 7.98
N LEU A 138 7.10 14.65 6.68
CA LEU A 138 7.87 13.90 5.70
C LEU A 138 9.04 14.76 5.22
N THR A 139 10.25 14.24 5.36
CA THR A 139 11.47 14.82 4.79
C THR A 139 12.06 13.84 3.77
N ILE A 140 12.50 14.36 2.63
CA ILE A 140 13.19 13.58 1.60
C ILE A 140 14.65 14.01 1.63
N CYS A 141 15.53 13.10 2.06
CA CYS A 141 16.97 13.28 2.14
C CYS A 141 17.67 12.73 0.90
#